data_AF-A0A914UMS5-F1
#
_entry.id   AF-A0A914UMS5-F1
#
_cell.length_a   1.000
_cell.length_b   1.000
_cell.length_c   1.000
_cell.angle_alpha   90.00
_cell.angle_beta   90.00
_cell.angle_gamma   90.00
#
_symmetry.space_group_name_H-M   'P 1'
#
loop_
_entity.id
_entity.type
_entity.pdbx_description
1 polymer ?
#
loop_
_entity_poly.entity_id
_entity_poly.type
_entity_poly.pdbx_seq_one_letter_code
_entity_poly.pdbx_strand_id
1 'polypeptide(L)'
;MVHRLKSDWNLLQSKMQKVILCFLLLTVLSIAVPSVSAGCEKVGPDNVKWDEACSNGESLGCNAGGQGQNCRFCGKGDWPAC
;
A
#
# COMPACT_ATOMS: atom_id res chain seq x y z
N MET A 1 -5.82 48.17 29.05
CA MET A 1 -5.98 47.88 27.60
C MET A 1 -5.11 46.71 27.09
N VAL A 2 -3.91 46.47 27.66
CA VAL A 2 -2.97 45.42 27.23
C VAL A 2 -3.47 43.97 27.45
N HIS A 3 -4.28 43.71 28.47
CA HIS A 3 -4.80 42.36 28.78
C HIS A 3 -5.70 41.77 27.69
N ARG A 4 -6.45 42.61 26.96
CA ARG A 4 -7.40 42.15 25.93
C ARG A 4 -6.67 41.68 24.65
N LEU A 5 -5.56 42.33 24.31
CA LEU A 5 -4.68 41.92 23.20
C LEU A 5 -4.01 40.57 23.48
N LYS A 6 -3.67 40.27 24.75
CA LYS A 6 -3.07 38.98 25.13
C LYS A 6 -4.07 37.83 25.10
N SER A 7 -5.32 38.07 25.52
CA SER A 7 -6.39 37.06 25.42
C SER A 7 -6.74 36.76 23.96
N ASP A 8 -6.79 37.78 23.10
CA ASP A 8 -7.05 37.61 21.67
C ASP A 8 -5.89 36.90 20.96
N TRP A 9 -4.63 37.22 21.31
CA TRP A 9 -3.45 36.51 20.83
C TRP A 9 -3.46 35.02 21.21
N ASN A 10 -3.79 34.70 22.46
CA ASN A 10 -3.85 33.31 22.94
C ASN A 10 -5.00 32.53 22.27
N LEU A 11 -6.13 33.17 22.00
CA LEU A 11 -7.26 32.57 21.28
C LEU A 11 -6.91 32.32 19.81
N LEU A 12 -6.22 33.26 19.16
CA LEU A 12 -5.72 33.12 17.80
C LEU A 12 -4.66 32.01 17.71
N GLN A 13 -3.72 31.93 18.66
CA GLN A 13 -2.74 30.84 18.74
C GLN A 13 -3.41 29.46 18.90
N SER A 14 -4.43 29.34 19.76
CA SER A 14 -5.17 28.09 19.97
C SER A 14 -5.92 27.63 18.72
N LYS A 15 -6.57 28.55 18.00
CA LYS A 15 -7.25 28.25 16.73
C LYS A 15 -6.25 27.82 15.65
N MET A 16 -5.11 28.50 15.55
CA MET A 16 -4.06 28.13 14.59
C MET A 16 -3.44 26.76 14.91
N GLN A 17 -3.18 26.44 16.19
CA GLN A 17 -2.67 25.12 16.59
C GLN A 17 -3.64 23.99 16.22
N LYS A 18 -4.95 24.18 16.40
CA LYS A 18 -5.95 23.16 16.01
C LYS A 18 -6.00 22.95 14.50
N VAL A 19 -5.90 24.01 13.70
CA VAL A 19 -5.85 23.91 12.23
C VAL A 19 -4.59 23.17 11.79
N ILE A 20 -3.42 23.53 12.32
CA ILE A 20 -2.14 22.85 12.01
C ILE A 20 -2.20 21.37 12.40
N LEU A 21 -2.74 21.04 13.58
CA LEU A 21 -2.88 19.65 14.04
C LEU A 21 -3.81 18.83 13.12
N CYS A 22 -4.94 19.40 12.70
CA CYS A 22 -5.85 18.74 11.74
C CYS A 22 -5.19 18.54 10.38
N PHE A 23 -4.47 19.53 9.85
CA PHE A 23 -3.74 19.39 8.59
C PHE A 23 -2.68 18.30 8.66
N LEU A 24 -1.89 18.25 9.73
CA LEU A 24 -0.89 17.19 9.93
C LEU A 24 -1.55 15.81 10.03
N LEU A 25 -2.65 15.67 10.79
CA LEU A 25 -3.41 14.42 10.90
C LEU A 25 -4.00 13.97 9.55
N LEU A 26 -4.57 14.89 8.77
CA LEU A 26 -5.12 14.61 7.44
C LEU A 26 -4.03 14.23 6.43
N THR A 27 -2.85 14.87 6.49
CA THR A 27 -1.72 14.49 5.62
C THR A 27 -1.18 13.11 5.94
N VAL A 28 -1.13 12.71 7.21
CA VAL A 28 -0.60 11.40 7.63
C VAL A 28 -1.54 10.25 7.23
N LEU A 29 -2.86 10.48 7.22
CA LEU A 29 -3.83 9.47 6.78
C LEU A 29 -3.70 9.12 5.28
N SER A 30 -3.28 10.07 4.45
CA SER A 30 -3.16 9.89 3.00
C SER A 30 -1.91 9.12 2.55
N ILE A 31 -0.89 8.94 3.41
CA ILE A 31 0.40 8.32 3.03
C ILE A 31 0.35 6.79 3.10
N ALA A 32 -0.71 6.20 3.64
CA ALA A 32 -0.82 4.75 3.87
C ALA A 32 -1.61 4.00 2.80
N VAL A 33 -1.51 4.36 1.52
CA VAL A 33 -1.83 3.42 0.44
C VAL A 33 -0.63 2.50 0.24
N PRO A 34 -0.66 1.21 0.62
CA PRO A 34 0.31 0.28 0.08
C PRO A 34 0.13 0.33 -1.44
N SER A 35 1.16 0.79 -2.14
CA SER A 35 1.26 0.66 -3.58
C SER A 35 1.06 -0.81 -3.91
N VAL A 36 -0.11 -1.17 -4.47
CA VAL A 36 -0.29 -2.44 -5.17
C VAL A 36 0.73 -2.41 -6.30
N SER A 37 1.90 -3.00 -6.05
CA SER A 37 2.87 -3.24 -7.09
C SER A 37 2.21 -4.18 -8.07
N ALA A 38 2.28 -3.85 -9.37
CA ALA A 38 1.94 -4.76 -10.46
C ALA A 38 2.94 -5.93 -10.49
N GLY A 39 2.88 -6.79 -9.48
CA GLY A 39 3.80 -7.89 -9.23
C GLY A 39 3.05 -9.12 -8.74
N CYS A 40 3.70 -10.28 -8.84
CA CYS A 40 3.10 -11.54 -8.46
C CYS A 40 2.99 -11.66 -6.93
N GLU A 41 1.78 -11.52 -6.40
CA GLU A 41 1.51 -11.66 -4.98
C GLU A 41 1.01 -13.07 -4.63
N LYS A 42 1.11 -13.44 -3.36
CA LYS A 42 0.56 -14.71 -2.86
C LYS A 42 -0.95 -14.78 -3.08
N VAL A 43 -1.45 -15.96 -3.47
CA VAL A 43 -2.89 -16.23 -3.60
C VAL A 43 -3.26 -17.27 -2.56
N GLY A 44 -3.95 -16.84 -1.50
CA GLY A 44 -4.26 -17.69 -0.36
C GLY A 44 -2.99 -18.27 0.30
N PRO A 45 -2.91 -19.59 0.54
CA PRO A 45 -1.73 -20.22 1.13
C PRO A 45 -0.58 -20.45 0.13
N ASP A 46 -0.83 -20.25 -1.17
CA ASP A 46 0.07 -20.69 -2.23
C ASP A 46 1.08 -19.59 -2.62
N ASN A 47 2.32 -20.02 -2.88
CA ASN A 47 3.38 -19.12 -3.32
C ASN A 47 3.25 -18.84 -4.82
N VAL A 48 3.49 -17.60 -5.21
CA VAL A 48 3.46 -17.16 -6.61
C VAL A 48 4.78 -16.47 -6.92
N LYS A 49 5.34 -16.74 -8.11
CA LYS A 49 6.50 -16.01 -8.63
C LYS A 49 6.29 -15.60 -10.08
N TRP A 50 7.03 -14.59 -10.49
CA TRP A 50 7.17 -14.26 -11.91
C TRP A 50 8.01 -15.33 -12.62
N ASP A 51 7.58 -15.72 -13.82
CA ASP A 51 8.33 -16.61 -14.70
C ASP A 51 8.12 -16.21 -16.16
N GLU A 52 9.22 -15.98 -16.88
CA GLU A 52 9.19 -15.64 -18.29
C GLU A 52 8.67 -16.79 -19.16
N ALA A 53 8.85 -18.05 -18.73
CA ALA A 53 8.33 -19.24 -19.40
C ALA A 53 6.79 -19.24 -19.49
N CYS A 54 6.12 -18.51 -18.58
CA CYS A 54 4.67 -18.35 -18.64
C CYS A 54 4.18 -17.49 -19.80
N SER A 55 5.03 -16.64 -20.39
CA SER A 55 4.67 -15.85 -21.58
C SER A 55 4.29 -16.75 -22.76
N ASN A 56 4.90 -17.94 -22.83
CA ASN A 56 4.66 -18.95 -23.86
C ASN A 56 3.83 -20.14 -23.35
N GLY A 57 3.40 -20.11 -22.08
CA GLY A 57 2.66 -21.22 -21.46
C GLY A 57 3.49 -22.48 -21.19
N GLU A 58 4.81 -22.38 -21.12
CA GLU A 58 5.73 -23.53 -20.99
C GLU A 58 5.89 -24.01 -19.53
N SER A 59 5.34 -23.30 -18.56
CA SER A 59 5.39 -23.67 -17.14
C SER A 59 4.00 -23.99 -16.58
N LEU A 60 3.97 -24.86 -15.57
CA LEU A 60 2.78 -25.11 -14.78
C LEU A 60 2.49 -23.95 -13.82
N GLY A 61 1.20 -23.73 -13.58
CA GLY A 61 0.71 -22.76 -12.60
C GLY A 61 0.61 -21.33 -13.08
N CYS A 62 0.86 -21.04 -14.37
CA CYS A 62 0.74 -19.71 -14.97
C CYS A 62 -0.67 -19.12 -14.82
N ASN A 63 -0.76 -17.79 -14.92
CA ASN A 63 -1.95 -17.03 -14.59
C ASN A 63 -2.46 -17.33 -13.16
N ALA A 64 -1.53 -17.43 -12.21
CA ALA A 64 -1.76 -17.88 -10.83
C ALA A 64 -2.94 -17.18 -10.15
N GLY A 65 -4.14 -17.76 -10.25
CA GLY A 65 -5.37 -17.18 -9.71
C GLY A 65 -5.74 -15.81 -10.27
N GLY A 66 -5.27 -15.44 -11.47
CA GLY A 66 -5.53 -14.13 -12.08
C GLY A 66 -4.55 -13.02 -11.72
N GLN A 67 -3.44 -13.33 -11.02
CA GLN A 67 -2.38 -12.37 -10.67
C GLN A 67 -1.67 -11.75 -11.90
N GLY A 68 -1.74 -12.42 -13.06
CA GLY A 68 -1.13 -11.95 -14.31
C GLY A 68 -0.57 -13.09 -15.15
N GLN A 69 -0.47 -12.89 -16.46
CA GLN A 69 -0.09 -13.94 -17.42
C GLN A 69 1.27 -14.56 -17.16
N ASN A 70 2.19 -13.80 -16.56
CA ASN A 70 3.55 -14.21 -16.29
C ASN A 70 3.77 -14.61 -14.82
N CYS A 71 2.72 -14.60 -14.01
CA CYS A 71 2.76 -15.08 -12.64
C CYS A 71 2.37 -16.56 -12.61
N ARG A 72 3.16 -17.38 -11.90
CA ARG A 72 2.82 -18.78 -11.66
C ARG A 72 2.91 -19.19 -10.21
N PHE A 73 2.08 -20.17 -9.86
CA PHE A 73 2.23 -20.90 -8.62
C PHE A 73 3.55 -21.69 -8.57
N CYS A 74 4.13 -21.85 -7.36
CA CYS A 74 5.39 -22.55 -7.17
C CYS A 74 5.53 -23.22 -5.79
N GLY A 75 6.43 -24.21 -5.71
CA GLY A 75 6.91 -24.78 -4.45
C GLY A 75 5.93 -25.67 -3.69
N LYS A 76 4.87 -26.16 -4.33
CA LYS A 76 3.86 -27.05 -3.72
C LYS A 76 3.24 -27.97 -4.77
N GLY A 77 3.01 -29.23 -4.41
CA GLY A 77 2.38 -30.21 -5.28
C GLY A 77 3.19 -30.42 -6.57
N ASP A 78 2.51 -30.41 -7.71
CA ASP A 78 3.12 -30.56 -9.04
C ASP A 78 3.70 -29.25 -9.59
N TRP A 79 3.61 -28.15 -8.85
CA TRP A 79 4.16 -26.88 -9.30
C TRP A 79 5.68 -26.88 -9.21
N PRO A 80 6.37 -26.21 -10.14
CA PRO A 80 7.82 -26.18 -10.14
C PRO A 80 8.35 -25.40 -8.94
N ALA A 81 9.63 -25.57 -8.62
CA ALA A 81 10.28 -24.84 -7.54
C ALA A 81 10.13 -23.31 -7.73
N CYS A 82 9.97 -22.61 -6.61
CA CYS A 82 10.19 -21.18 -6.53
C CYS A 82 11.71 -20.93 -6.70
#